data_AF-A0A1B6JQD7-F1
#
_entry.id   AF-A0A1B6JQD7-F1
#
_cell.length_a   1.000
_cell.length_b   1.000
_cell.length_c   1.000
_cell.angle_alpha   90.00
_cell.angle_beta   90.00
_cell.angle_gamma   90.00
#
_symmetry.space_group_name_H-M   'P 1'
#
loop_
_entity.id
_entity.type
_entity.pdbx_description
1 polymer ?
#
loop_
_entity_poly.entity_id
_entity_poly.type
_entity_poly.pdbx_seq_one_letter_code
_entity_poly.pdbx_strand_id
1 'polypeptide(L)'
;SCPVVHFATDDDREVRMLWHDEDGYIQYTFRLTNMNNPGFWMSLGYQSGTMVDNEYEHFSGTAQVMKAVQSHMVLTFCSPHERHFSIILARKKYLSYDETRGVHKQLNRVNLPLVAVQSYCRNTGVSATPSSLLGVLLALVIVGSKYS
;
A
#
# COMPACT_ATOMS: atom_id res chain seq x y z
N SER A 1 -2.15 -11.99 2.92
CA SER A 1 -1.99 -11.10 4.08
C SER A 1 -2.56 -9.69 3.90
N CYS A 2 -2.86 -9.05 5.03
CA CYS A 2 -3.12 -7.61 5.15
C CYS A 2 -2.03 -7.01 6.04
N PRO A 3 -0.93 -6.47 5.45
CA PRO A 3 0.21 -5.98 6.22
C PRO A 3 -0.17 -4.82 7.14
N VAL A 4 0.51 -4.75 8.29
CA VAL A 4 0.37 -3.67 9.26
C VAL A 4 1.72 -2.99 9.43
N VAL A 5 1.71 -1.65 9.42
CA VAL A 5 2.91 -0.84 9.61
C VAL A 5 2.75 0.03 10.85
N HIS A 6 3.71 -0.07 11.76
CA HIS A 6 3.79 0.75 12.96
C HIS A 6 4.99 1.70 12.88
N PHE A 7 4.81 2.91 13.38
CA PHE A 7 5.86 3.91 13.51
C PHE A 7 6.12 4.19 14.98
N ALA A 8 7.39 4.31 15.34
CA ALA A 8 7.84 4.76 16.64
C ALA A 8 9.00 5.76 16.47
N THR A 9 9.17 6.65 17.44
CA THR A 9 10.29 7.58 17.51
C THR A 9 11.03 7.35 18.81
N ASP A 10 12.33 7.09 18.75
CA ASP A 10 13.16 6.90 19.95
C ASP A 10 13.76 8.22 20.46
N ASP A 11 13.95 9.18 19.55
CA ASP A 11 14.46 10.53 19.74
C ASP A 11 13.76 11.45 18.71
N ASP A 12 13.94 12.76 18.85
CA ASP A 12 13.47 13.81 17.93
C ASP A 12 14.01 13.65 16.50
N ARG A 13 14.98 12.77 16.27
CA ARG A 13 15.68 12.60 14.98
C ARG A 13 15.63 11.20 14.38
N GLU A 14 14.95 10.25 15.00
CA GLU A 14 14.90 8.88 14.51
C GLU A 14 13.48 8.34 14.41
N VAL A 15 13.20 7.62 13.33
CA VAL A 15 11.93 6.95 13.07
C VAL A 15 12.20 5.46 12.86
N ARG A 16 11.57 4.62 13.66
CA ARG A 16 11.49 3.18 13.43
C ARG A 16 10.18 2.84 12.77
N MET A 17 10.25 2.11 11.67
CA MET A 17 9.10 1.57 10.94
C MET A 17 9.12 0.05 11.04
N LEU A 18 8.15 -0.52 11.74
CA LEU A 18 7.94 -1.96 11.82
C LEU A 18 6.88 -2.36 10.80
N TRP A 19 7.26 -3.14 9.79
CA TRP A 19 6.35 -3.78 8.85
C TRP A 19 6.12 -5.22 9.29
N HIS A 20 4.87 -5.63 9.38
CA HIS A 20 4.47 -6.97 9.77
C HIS A 20 3.39 -7.53 8.85
N ASP A 21 3.55 -8.77 8.41
CA ASP A 21 2.56 -9.53 7.66
C ASP A 21 2.61 -11.03 8.05
N GLU A 22 2.01 -11.89 7.23
CA GLU A 22 1.91 -13.34 7.49
C GLU A 22 3.28 -14.04 7.42
N ASP A 23 4.24 -13.48 6.66
CA ASP A 23 5.56 -14.07 6.46
C ASP A 23 6.55 -13.63 7.56
N GLY A 24 6.17 -12.63 8.37
CA GLY A 24 6.89 -12.24 9.57
C GLY A 24 6.93 -10.74 9.78
N TYR A 25 8.08 -10.23 10.22
CA TYR A 25 8.28 -8.79 10.38
C TYR A 25 9.66 -8.35 9.91
N ILE A 26 9.74 -7.07 9.55
CA ILE A 26 10.98 -6.36 9.28
C ILE A 26 10.90 -4.95 9.86
N GLN A 27 11.97 -4.52 10.49
CA GLN A 27 12.12 -3.20 11.07
C GLN A 27 13.15 -2.40 10.27
N TYR A 28 12.72 -1.22 9.84
CA TYR A 28 13.56 -0.20 9.26
C TYR A 28 13.82 0.89 10.29
N THR A 29 15.06 1.38 10.35
CA THR A 29 15.42 2.55 11.15
C THR A 29 15.80 3.67 10.18
N PHE A 30 15.30 4.87 10.44
CA PHE A 30 15.63 6.04 9.64
C PHE A 30 16.04 7.22 10.51
N ARG A 31 16.88 8.09 9.94
CA ARG A 31 17.28 9.37 10.50
C ARG A 31 16.59 10.54 9.79
N LEU A 32 16.08 11.49 10.56
CA LEU A 32 15.68 12.80 10.06
C LEU A 32 16.94 13.64 9.86
N THR A 33 17.37 13.78 8.61
CA THR A 33 18.59 14.55 8.27
C THR A 33 18.31 16.04 8.08
N ASN A 34 17.05 16.42 7.89
CA ASN A 34 16.63 17.80 7.70
C ASN A 34 15.42 18.12 8.57
N MET A 35 15.62 18.83 9.69
CA MET A 35 14.53 19.20 10.60
C MET A 35 13.56 20.23 10.01
N ASN A 36 13.97 20.98 8.98
CA ASN A 36 13.09 21.88 8.24
C ASN A 36 12.20 21.11 7.24
N ASN A 37 12.53 19.84 6.97
CA ASN A 37 11.74 18.92 6.17
C ASN A 37 11.66 17.55 6.87
N PRO A 38 10.87 17.43 7.95
CA PRO A 38 10.82 16.23 8.79
C PRO A 38 10.22 15.03 8.05
N GLY A 39 9.68 15.22 6.85
CA GLY A 39 9.22 14.14 5.97
C GLY A 39 10.33 13.49 5.14
N PHE A 40 11.58 13.94 5.24
CA PHE A 40 12.72 13.33 4.55
C PHE A 40 13.56 12.47 5.50
N TRP A 41 13.59 11.17 5.26
CA TRP A 41 14.20 10.18 6.13
C TRP A 41 15.30 9.43 5.39
N MET A 42 16.46 9.26 6.03
CA MET A 42 17.59 8.51 5.49
C MET A 42 17.69 7.17 6.20
N SER A 43 17.82 6.06 5.47
CA SER A 43 17.96 4.73 6.07
C SER A 43 19.20 4.66 6.96
N LEU A 44 19.07 3.98 8.10
CA LEU A 44 20.12 3.80 9.09
C LEU A 44 20.38 2.31 9.31
N GLY A 45 21.60 1.87 8.96
CA GLY A 45 22.05 0.51 9.19
C GLY A 45 21.27 -0.56 8.41
N TYR A 46 21.48 -1.81 8.81
CA TYR A 46 20.78 -2.96 8.27
C TYR A 46 19.40 -3.12 8.92
N GLN A 47 18.42 -3.57 8.12
CA GLN A 47 17.11 -3.95 8.65
C GLN A 47 17.24 -5.20 9.53
N SER A 48 16.32 -5.35 10.47
CA SER A 48 16.25 -6.52 11.37
C SER A 48 14.84 -7.11 11.36
N GLY A 49 14.73 -8.41 11.60
CA GLY A 49 13.44 -9.10 11.72
C GLY A 49 13.47 -10.50 11.14
N THR A 50 12.35 -11.21 11.24
CA THR A 50 12.26 -12.60 10.77
C THR A 50 12.24 -12.74 9.25
N MET A 51 11.92 -11.65 8.54
CA MET A 51 11.98 -11.62 7.07
C MET A 51 13.38 -11.27 6.54
N VAL A 52 14.34 -10.98 7.43
CA VAL A 52 15.74 -10.76 7.05
C VAL A 52 16.47 -12.10 7.14
N ASP A 53 16.73 -12.71 6.00
CA ASP A 53 17.58 -13.90 5.89
C ASP A 53 18.96 -13.52 5.27
N ASN A 54 19.79 -14.53 4.99
CA ASN A 54 21.13 -14.32 4.44
C ASN A 54 21.13 -13.78 2.98
N GLU A 55 20.00 -13.84 2.27
CA GLU A 55 19.86 -13.38 0.88
C GLU A 55 19.03 -12.09 0.76
N TYR A 56 18.52 -11.57 1.88
CA TYR A 56 17.72 -10.36 1.91
C TYR A 56 18.52 -9.14 1.44
N GLU A 57 18.06 -8.52 0.35
CA GLU A 57 18.63 -7.27 -0.15
C GLU A 57 18.19 -6.11 0.75
N HIS A 58 19.12 -5.63 1.56
CA HIS A 58 18.89 -4.56 2.51
C HIS A 58 18.63 -3.23 1.79
N PHE A 59 17.51 -2.59 2.12
CA PHE A 59 17.19 -1.26 1.60
C PHE A 59 18.23 -0.24 2.07
N SER A 60 18.83 0.47 1.13
CA SER A 60 19.74 1.59 1.37
C SER A 60 19.29 2.80 0.56
N GLY A 61 18.88 3.88 1.22
CA GLY A 61 18.37 5.04 0.53
C GLY A 61 17.59 5.99 1.41
N THR A 62 16.59 6.63 0.82
CA THR A 62 15.73 7.59 1.51
C THR A 62 14.27 7.18 1.43
N ALA A 63 13.54 7.49 2.50
CA ALA A 63 12.09 7.38 2.53
C ALA A 63 11.51 8.79 2.71
N GLN A 64 10.55 9.17 1.87
CA GLN A 64 9.95 10.49 1.87
C GLN A 64 8.44 10.43 2.10
N VAL A 65 7.98 11.11 3.15
CA VAL A 65 6.56 11.32 3.41
C VAL A 65 6.02 12.33 2.40
N MET A 66 5.34 11.83 1.38
CA MET A 66 4.75 12.67 0.33
C MET A 66 3.44 13.31 0.78
N LYS A 67 2.74 12.66 1.71
CA LYS A 67 1.47 13.11 2.28
C LYS A 67 1.18 12.35 3.56
N ALA A 68 0.70 13.03 4.59
CA ALA A 68 0.13 12.41 5.78
C ALA A 68 -1.15 13.17 6.14
N VAL A 69 -2.29 12.47 6.09
CA VAL A 69 -3.60 13.03 6.46
C VAL A 69 -4.31 12.09 7.44
N GLN A 70 -5.52 12.44 7.85
CA GLN A 70 -6.27 11.64 8.81
C GLN A 70 -6.54 10.21 8.31
N SER A 71 -6.76 9.99 7.00
CA SER A 71 -7.12 8.66 6.48
C SER A 71 -5.94 7.81 6.04
N HIS A 72 -4.89 8.42 5.49
CA HIS A 72 -3.76 7.71 4.90
C HIS A 72 -2.45 8.50 4.97
N MET A 73 -1.35 7.77 4.83
CA MET A 73 -0.02 8.28 4.56
C MET A 73 0.48 7.74 3.22
N VAL A 74 1.23 8.56 2.48
CA VAL A 74 1.96 8.16 1.26
C VAL A 74 3.44 8.29 1.56
N LEU A 75 4.15 7.17 1.48
CA LEU A 75 5.59 7.08 1.73
C LEU A 75 6.28 6.58 0.46
N THR A 76 7.27 7.31 -0.03
CA THR A 76 8.06 6.93 -1.21
C THR A 76 9.45 6.50 -0.78
N PHE A 77 9.88 5.32 -1.23
CA PHE A 77 11.23 4.80 -1.04
C PHE A 77 12.07 5.06 -2.29
N CYS A 78 13.28 5.56 -2.07
CA CYS A 78 14.24 5.95 -3.09
C CYS A 78 15.59 5.32 -2.75
N SER A 79 15.96 4.22 -3.40
CA SER A 79 17.31 3.64 -3.28
C SER A 79 18.15 4.05 -4.51
N PRO A 80 19.41 4.52 -4.33
CA PRO A 80 20.31 4.76 -5.44
C PRO A 80 20.55 3.45 -6.20
N HIS A 81 20.27 3.45 -7.52
CA HIS A 81 20.43 2.29 -8.42
C HIS A 81 19.32 1.24 -8.40
N GLU A 82 18.30 1.37 -7.56
CA GLU A 82 17.12 0.50 -7.53
C GLU A 82 15.83 1.19 -8.04
N ARG A 83 14.71 0.47 -8.02
CA ARG A 83 13.40 1.01 -8.39
C ARG A 83 12.82 1.84 -7.24
N HIS A 84 12.35 3.03 -7.59
CA HIS A 84 11.53 3.85 -6.70
C HIS A 84 10.14 3.21 -6.56
N PHE A 85 9.63 3.14 -5.34
CA PHE A 85 8.26 2.70 -5.10
C PHE A 85 7.59 3.54 -4.03
N SER A 86 6.27 3.65 -4.12
CA SER A 86 5.46 4.36 -3.14
C SER A 86 4.46 3.41 -2.52
N ILE A 87 4.28 3.51 -1.20
CA ILE A 87 3.26 2.77 -0.46
C ILE A 87 2.20 3.74 0.07
N ILE A 88 0.95 3.28 0.03
CA ILE A 88 -0.18 3.99 0.62
C ILE A 88 -0.59 3.23 1.87
N LEU A 89 -0.38 3.85 3.03
CA LEU A 89 -0.70 3.28 4.33
C LEU A 89 -2.02 3.88 4.81
N ALA A 90 -3.11 3.11 4.71
CA ALA A 90 -4.42 3.52 5.20
C ALA A 90 -4.57 3.21 6.69
N ARG A 91 -5.26 4.08 7.45
CA ARG A 91 -5.58 3.80 8.87
C ARG A 91 -6.60 2.69 9.06
N LYS A 92 -7.41 2.42 8.03
CA LYS A 92 -8.40 1.35 8.00
C LYS A 92 -8.01 0.34 6.93
N LYS A 93 -8.60 -0.86 6.97
CA LYS A 93 -8.40 -1.92 5.95
C LYS A 93 -8.94 -1.57 4.56
N TYR A 94 -9.40 -0.33 4.35
CA TYR A 94 -9.86 0.17 3.07
C TYR A 94 -9.47 1.65 2.91
N LEU A 95 -9.32 2.08 1.66
CA LEU A 95 -9.19 3.47 1.26
C LEU A 95 -10.20 3.72 0.13
N SER A 96 -10.85 4.88 0.10
CA SER A 96 -11.85 5.13 -0.95
C SER A 96 -11.19 5.25 -2.33
N TYR A 97 -12.00 5.05 -3.38
CA TYR A 97 -11.55 5.20 -4.75
C TYR A 97 -11.04 6.63 -5.03
N ASP A 98 -11.74 7.65 -4.54
CA ASP A 98 -11.37 9.04 -4.76
C ASP A 98 -10.06 9.42 -4.07
N GLU A 99 -9.83 8.92 -2.85
CA GLU A 99 -8.56 9.11 -2.15
C GLU A 99 -7.40 8.44 -2.90
N THR A 100 -7.60 7.18 -3.33
CA THR A 100 -6.60 6.43 -4.10
C THR A 100 -6.28 7.13 -5.42
N ARG A 101 -7.31 7.56 -6.16
CA ARG A 101 -7.17 8.34 -7.40
C ARG A 101 -6.45 9.67 -7.16
N GLY A 102 -6.73 10.34 -6.05
CA GLY A 102 -6.05 11.56 -5.63
C GLY A 102 -4.56 11.36 -5.43
N VAL A 103 -4.17 10.28 -4.74
CA VAL A 103 -2.76 9.90 -4.56
C VAL A 103 -2.10 9.60 -5.91
N HIS A 104 -2.74 8.82 -6.78
CA HIS A 104 -2.18 8.50 -8.10
C HIS A 104 -1.91 9.76 -8.93
N LYS A 105 -2.83 10.73 -8.91
CA LYS A 105 -2.63 12.04 -9.57
C LYS A 105 -1.48 12.81 -8.94
N GLN A 106 -1.34 12.78 -7.62
CA GLN A 106 -0.24 13.45 -6.92
C GLN A 106 1.12 12.86 -7.34
N LEU A 107 1.25 11.52 -7.34
CA LEU A 107 2.49 10.83 -7.73
C LEU A 107 2.88 11.13 -9.18
N ASN A 108 1.91 11.11 -10.10
CA ASN A 108 2.16 11.48 -11.50
C ASN A 108 2.71 12.91 -11.67
N ARG A 109 2.25 13.87 -10.85
CA ARG A 109 2.72 15.27 -10.92
C ARG A 109 4.17 15.45 -10.47
N VAL A 110 4.68 14.54 -9.65
CA VAL A 110 6.06 14.56 -9.15
C VAL A 110 6.96 13.56 -9.90
N ASN A 111 6.56 13.16 -11.10
CA ASN A 111 7.30 12.24 -11.97
C ASN A 111 7.54 10.85 -11.34
N LEU A 112 6.58 10.37 -10.54
CA LEU A 112 6.53 9.00 -10.04
C LEU A 112 5.33 8.28 -10.67
N PRO A 113 5.41 7.91 -11.97
CA PRO A 113 4.30 7.27 -12.66
C PRO A 113 4.03 5.87 -12.15
N LEU A 114 2.77 5.45 -12.18
CA LEU A 114 2.36 4.12 -11.77
C LEU A 114 2.72 3.08 -12.84
N VAL A 115 3.81 2.35 -12.61
CA VAL A 115 4.24 1.25 -13.50
C VAL A 115 3.56 -0.06 -13.13
N ALA A 116 3.47 -0.34 -11.82
CA ALA A 116 2.78 -1.50 -11.28
C ALA A 116 2.10 -1.11 -9.96
N VAL A 117 0.87 -1.59 -9.76
CA VAL A 117 0.09 -1.32 -8.54
C VAL A 117 -0.34 -2.65 -7.94
N GLN A 118 0.06 -2.87 -6.70
CA GLN A 118 -0.39 -4.00 -5.90
C GLN A 118 -1.24 -3.49 -4.75
N SER A 119 -2.39 -4.12 -4.53
CA SER A 119 -3.30 -3.78 -3.44
C SER A 119 -3.36 -4.91 -2.45
N TYR A 120 -3.11 -4.60 -1.19
CA TYR A 120 -3.24 -5.51 -0.06
C TYR A 120 -4.59 -5.30 0.64
N CYS A 121 -4.98 -6.23 1.51
CA CYS A 121 -6.23 -6.13 2.31
C CYS A 121 -7.53 -6.11 1.49
N ARG A 122 -7.54 -6.61 0.23
CA ARG A 122 -8.81 -6.79 -0.50
C ARG A 122 -9.66 -7.84 0.23
N ASN A 123 -10.77 -7.40 0.82
CA ASN A 123 -11.83 -8.33 1.20
C ASN A 123 -12.19 -9.15 -0.05
N THR A 124 -12.02 -10.47 0.01
CA THR A 124 -12.56 -11.43 -0.97
C THR A 124 -14.09 -11.58 -0.88
N GLY A 125 -14.77 -10.53 -0.40
CA GLY A 125 -16.20 -10.49 -0.19
C GLY A 125 -16.81 -9.27 -0.89
N VAL A 126 -16.90 -9.33 -2.22
CA VAL A 126 -17.88 -8.55 -2.97
C VAL A 126 -18.61 -9.51 -3.89
N SER A 127 -19.78 -9.92 -3.38
CA SER A 127 -21.06 -10.04 -4.05
C SER A 127 -21.03 -10.51 -5.50
N ALA A 128 -21.46 -11.77 -5.70
CA ALA A 128 -21.96 -12.20 -6.99
C ALA A 128 -22.94 -11.16 -7.52
N THR A 129 -22.58 -10.48 -8.60
CA THR A 129 -23.57 -9.87 -9.48
C THR A 129 -24.50 -11.01 -9.89
N PRO A 130 -25.82 -10.95 -9.64
CA PRO A 130 -26.70 -11.99 -10.13
C PRO A 130 -26.53 -12.05 -11.64
N SER A 131 -26.02 -13.18 -12.14
CA SER A 131 -25.76 -13.39 -13.55
C SER A 131 -27.05 -13.13 -14.33
N SER A 132 -26.94 -12.34 -15.41
CA SER A 132 -28.00 -12.08 -16.39
C SER A 132 -28.60 -13.36 -17.02
N LEU A 133 -28.03 -14.53 -16.74
CA LEU A 133 -28.54 -15.86 -17.12
C LEU A 133 -29.88 -16.20 -16.45
N LEU A 134 -30.18 -15.67 -15.26
CA LEU A 134 -31.48 -15.90 -14.60
C LEU A 134 -32.64 -15.21 -15.34
N GLY A 135 -32.39 -14.09 -16.02
CA GLY A 135 -33.41 -13.40 -16.82
C GLY A 135 -33.82 -14.18 -18.07
N VAL A 136 -32.88 -14.90 -18.69
CA VAL A 136 -33.13 -15.66 -19.94
C VAL A 136 -33.95 -16.93 -19.66
N LEU A 137 -33.70 -17.62 -18.54
CA LEU A 137 -34.45 -18.81 -18.16
C LEU A 137 -35.92 -18.48 -17.83
N LEU A 138 -36.19 -17.37 -17.14
CA LEU A 138 -37.55 -16.91 -16.86
C LEU A 138 -38.31 -16.52 -18.13
N ALA A 139 -37.64 -15.89 -19.11
CA ALA A 139 -38.27 -15.56 -20.39
C ALA A 139 -38.65 -16.82 -21.19
N LEU A 140 -37.81 -17.86 -21.19
CA LEU A 140 -38.09 -19.12 -21.89
C LEU A 140 -39.26 -19.90 -21.28
N VAL A 141 -39.41 -19.90 -19.95
CA VAL A 141 -40.56 -20.55 -19.28
C VAL A 141 -41.87 -19.84 -19.60
N ILE A 142 -41.87 -18.50 -19.61
CA ILE A 142 -43.07 -17.71 -19.94
C ILE A 142 -43.49 -17.93 -21.39
N VAL A 143 -42.55 -17.95 -22.33
CA VAL A 143 -42.84 -18.23 -23.74
C VAL A 143 -43.31 -19.68 -23.90
N GLY A 144 -42.68 -20.67 -23.27
CA GLY A 144 -43.11 -22.07 -23.33
C GLY A 144 -44.54 -22.30 -22.82
N SER A 145 -44.95 -21.58 -21.77
CA SER A 145 -46.31 -21.69 -21.21
C SER A 145 -47.41 -21.05 -22.09
N LYS A 146 -47.03 -20.19 -23.04
CA LYS A 146 -47.96 -19.52 -23.97
C LYS A 146 -48.21 -20.33 -25.24
N TYR A 147 -47.40 -21.35 -25.50
CA TYR A 147 -47.42 -22.17 -26.72
C TYR A 147 -47.70 -23.66 -26.46
N SER A 148 -48.17 -24.02 -25.26
CA SER A 148 -48.64 -25.37 -24.92
C SER A 148 -50.12 -25.39 -24.59
#